data_AF-A0AAD7NJK2-F1
#
_entry.id   AF-A0AAD7NJK2-F1
#
_cell.length_a   1.000
_cell.length_b   1.000
_cell.length_c   1.000
_cell.angle_alpha   90.00
_cell.angle_beta   90.00
_cell.angle_gamma   90.00
#
_symmetry.space_group_name_H-M   'P 1'
#
loop_
_entity.id
_entity.type
_entity.pdbx_description
1 polymer ?
#
loop_
_entity_poly.entity_id
_entity_poly.type
_entity_poly.pdbx_seq_one_letter_code
_entity_poly.pdbx_strand_id
1 'polypeptide(L)'
;MLTCFQDDPLGQWAEDHLAQTLAEILRLKGRGDHANHPLCLRCTENAADHRCMHCLSGGELLCSGCILAGHRYLPFHRIEYWTGAMFERKTLMDMGHWHSVDRRCSLPIPSKGKEFIVVDIHGVHRVALDYCGCGMGGHPTVQLLRARLWPATSTNPQTAATFAVLRQYQLMSFESKCSGLEFYQSLARQSDNVQYKRAKKNY
;
A
#
# COMPACT_ATOMS: atom_id res chain seq x y z
N MET A 1 35.18 -39.79 -23.28
CA MET A 1 34.32 -38.81 -23.99
C MET A 1 33.30 -38.34 -22.96
N LEU A 2 33.65 -37.32 -22.17
CA LEU A 2 32.79 -36.80 -21.09
C LEU A 2 31.88 -35.74 -21.69
N THR A 3 30.59 -36.04 -21.82
CA THR A 3 29.56 -35.06 -22.16
C THR A 3 29.44 -34.09 -21.00
N CYS A 4 29.86 -32.84 -21.24
CA CYS A 4 29.59 -31.71 -20.36
C CYS A 4 28.06 -31.56 -20.27
N PHE A 5 27.49 -31.79 -19.08
CA PHE A 5 26.10 -31.44 -18.79
C PHE A 5 25.95 -29.93 -18.98
N GLN A 6 25.30 -29.52 -20.06
CA GLN A 6 24.81 -28.17 -20.23
C GLN A 6 23.57 -27.98 -19.35
N ASP A 7 23.78 -27.94 -18.04
CA ASP A 7 22.77 -27.47 -17.09
C ASP A 7 22.78 -25.94 -17.14
N ASP A 8 22.20 -25.39 -18.21
CA ASP A 8 21.85 -23.98 -18.31
C ASP A 8 20.33 -23.80 -18.21
N PRO A 9 19.77 -23.93 -17.00
CA PRO A 9 18.32 -23.79 -16.78
C PRO A 9 17.80 -22.38 -17.11
N LEU A 10 18.67 -21.35 -17.07
CA LEU A 10 18.29 -19.99 -17.45
C LEU A 10 18.24 -19.84 -18.98
N GLY A 11 19.19 -20.42 -19.70
CA GLY A 11 19.17 -20.50 -21.17
C GLY A 11 17.96 -21.25 -21.69
N GLN A 12 17.68 -22.44 -21.13
CA GLN A 12 16.50 -23.23 -21.48
C GLN A 12 15.19 -22.48 -21.17
N TRP A 13 15.10 -21.86 -19.99
CA TRP A 13 13.95 -21.02 -19.67
C TRP A 13 13.79 -19.84 -20.63
N ALA A 14 14.89 -19.19 -21.02
CA ALA A 14 14.85 -18.04 -21.90
C ALA A 14 14.40 -18.43 -23.32
N GLU A 15 14.84 -19.56 -23.84
CA GLU A 15 14.41 -20.06 -25.15
C GLU A 15 12.93 -20.44 -25.15
N ASP A 16 12.48 -21.17 -24.11
CA ASP A 16 11.15 -21.77 -24.10
C ASP A 16 10.05 -20.84 -23.53
N HIS A 17 10.39 -19.94 -22.60
CA HIS A 17 9.41 -19.25 -21.76
C HIS A 17 9.55 -17.72 -21.72
N LEU A 18 10.60 -17.13 -22.30
CA LEU A 18 10.83 -15.68 -22.21
C LEU A 18 9.69 -14.88 -22.82
N ALA A 19 9.25 -15.24 -24.03
CA ALA A 19 8.20 -14.52 -24.74
C ALA A 19 6.87 -14.56 -23.98
N GLN A 20 6.49 -15.74 -23.46
CA GLN A 20 5.27 -15.92 -22.67
C GLN A 20 5.36 -15.16 -21.34
N THR A 21 6.50 -15.24 -20.64
CA THR A 21 6.70 -14.53 -19.38
C THR A 21 6.65 -13.02 -19.58
N LEU A 22 7.29 -12.51 -20.63
CA LEU A 22 7.25 -11.09 -20.94
C LEU A 22 5.82 -10.63 -21.26
N ALA A 23 5.07 -11.42 -22.03
CA ALA A 23 3.66 -11.16 -22.31
C ALA A 23 2.84 -11.06 -21.01
N GLU A 24 3.04 -11.98 -20.06
CA GLU A 24 2.37 -11.94 -18.76
C GLU A 24 2.78 -10.74 -17.90
N ILE A 25 4.07 -10.38 -17.88
CA ILE A 25 4.54 -9.17 -17.16
C ILE A 25 3.91 -7.90 -17.76
N LEU A 26 3.81 -7.82 -19.09
CA LEU A 26 3.13 -6.71 -19.75
C LEU A 26 1.62 -6.74 -19.49
N ARG A 27 1.00 -7.94 -19.47
CA ARG A 27 -0.41 -8.13 -19.12
C ARG A 27 -0.71 -7.60 -17.72
N LEU A 28 0.16 -7.86 -16.74
CA LEU A 28 0.06 -7.32 -15.37
C LEU A 28 0.21 -5.80 -15.31
N LYS A 29 0.88 -5.16 -16.26
CA LYS A 29 0.97 -3.69 -16.36
C LYS A 29 -0.27 -3.06 -17.02
N GLY A 30 -1.02 -3.82 -17.80
CA GLY A 30 -2.27 -3.41 -18.43
C GLY A 30 -3.51 -3.98 -17.73
N ARG A 31 -4.67 -3.87 -18.39
CA ARG A 31 -5.95 -4.39 -17.87
C ARG A 31 -6.08 -5.92 -17.95
N GLY A 32 -5.14 -6.59 -18.63
CA GLY A 32 -5.24 -8.02 -18.94
C GLY A 32 -6.58 -8.38 -19.57
N ASP A 33 -7.20 -9.44 -19.06
CA ASP A 33 -8.45 -10.00 -19.61
C ASP A 33 -9.66 -9.05 -19.45
N HIS A 34 -9.58 -8.07 -18.54
CA HIS A 34 -10.60 -7.04 -18.35
C HIS A 34 -10.65 -6.02 -19.49
N ALA A 35 -9.68 -6.03 -20.41
CA ALA A 35 -9.77 -5.21 -21.62
C ALA A 35 -11.04 -5.55 -22.43
N ASN A 36 -11.45 -6.82 -22.41
CA ASN A 36 -12.64 -7.31 -23.11
C ASN A 36 -13.89 -7.38 -22.19
N HIS A 37 -13.72 -7.23 -20.88
CA HIS A 37 -14.79 -7.29 -19.89
C HIS A 37 -14.70 -6.08 -18.94
N PRO A 38 -15.23 -4.91 -19.34
CA PRO A 38 -15.04 -3.66 -18.60
C PRO A 38 -15.90 -3.55 -17.33
N LEU A 39 -16.74 -4.54 -17.02
CA LEU A 39 -17.61 -4.54 -15.85
C LEU A 39 -16.92 -5.18 -14.64
N CYS A 40 -17.20 -4.63 -13.47
CA CYS A 40 -16.70 -5.06 -12.17
C CYS A 40 -17.05 -6.52 -11.92
N LEU A 41 -16.04 -7.36 -11.63
CA LEU A 41 -16.24 -8.79 -11.37
C LEU A 41 -17.13 -9.09 -10.16
N ARG A 42 -17.28 -8.13 -9.23
CA ARG A 42 -18.05 -8.33 -7.99
C ARG A 42 -19.51 -7.91 -8.09
N CYS A 43 -19.79 -6.76 -8.67
CA CYS A 43 -21.16 -6.24 -8.77
C CYS A 43 -21.74 -6.32 -10.18
N THR A 44 -20.93 -6.62 -11.20
CA THR A 44 -21.33 -6.80 -12.61
C THR A 44 -22.06 -5.61 -13.25
N GLU A 45 -22.15 -4.47 -12.58
CA GLU A 45 -22.90 -3.29 -13.03
C GLU A 45 -21.99 -2.10 -13.37
N ASN A 46 -20.94 -1.89 -12.57
CA ASN A 46 -20.10 -0.70 -12.63
C ASN A 46 -18.77 -0.97 -13.35
N ALA A 47 -18.11 0.07 -13.84
CA ALA A 47 -16.82 -0.07 -14.53
C ALA A 47 -15.71 -0.62 -13.61
N ALA A 48 -14.95 -1.58 -14.15
CA ALA A 48 -13.80 -2.23 -13.53
C ALA A 48 -12.51 -1.46 -13.86
N ASP A 49 -12.26 -0.39 -13.11
CA ASP A 49 -11.12 0.51 -13.37
C ASP A 49 -10.13 0.58 -12.22
N HIS A 50 -10.36 -0.12 -11.11
CA HIS A 50 -9.53 -0.04 -9.91
C HIS A 50 -9.02 -1.41 -9.52
N ARG A 51 -7.75 -1.53 -9.11
CA ARG A 51 -7.18 -2.77 -8.56
C ARG A 51 -6.39 -2.50 -7.29
N CYS A 52 -6.26 -3.52 -6.47
CA CYS A 52 -5.40 -3.48 -5.29
C CYS A 52 -4.12 -4.29 -5.53
N MET A 53 -2.98 -3.71 -5.18
CA MET A 53 -1.67 -4.35 -5.36
C MET A 53 -1.25 -5.28 -4.21
N HIS A 54 -2.09 -5.41 -3.17
CA HIS A 54 -1.77 -6.18 -1.96
C HIS A 54 -2.77 -7.32 -1.69
N CYS A 55 -3.97 -7.24 -2.24
CA CYS A 55 -4.93 -8.34 -2.13
C CYS A 55 -4.41 -9.56 -2.89
N LEU A 56 -4.71 -10.76 -2.37
CA LEU A 56 -4.31 -12.03 -2.99
C LEU A 56 -4.83 -12.14 -4.44
N SER A 57 -5.98 -11.55 -4.72
CA SER A 57 -6.55 -11.37 -6.06
C SER A 57 -5.88 -10.25 -6.89
N GLY A 58 -4.58 -9.99 -6.69
CA GLY A 58 -3.81 -8.76 -7.00
C GLY A 58 -3.70 -8.30 -8.47
N GLY A 59 -4.73 -8.53 -9.27
CA GLY A 59 -4.90 -8.07 -10.64
C GLY A 59 -6.38 -7.99 -11.08
N GLU A 60 -7.34 -8.35 -10.21
CA GLU A 60 -8.76 -8.16 -10.49
C GLU A 60 -9.12 -6.68 -10.52
N LEU A 61 -9.74 -6.23 -11.62
CA LEU A 61 -10.28 -4.90 -11.70
C LEU A 61 -11.71 -4.89 -11.15
N LEU A 62 -11.94 -3.97 -10.23
CA LEU A 62 -13.20 -3.75 -9.54
C LEU A 62 -13.60 -2.28 -9.71
N CYS A 63 -14.88 -2.00 -9.44
CA CYS A 63 -15.32 -0.62 -9.31
C CYS A 63 -14.88 -0.02 -7.97
N SER A 64 -14.91 1.30 -7.88
CA SER A 64 -14.55 2.04 -6.65
C SER A 64 -15.32 1.56 -5.42
N GLY A 65 -16.65 1.35 -5.54
CA GLY A 65 -17.49 0.87 -4.44
C GLY A 65 -17.09 -0.50 -3.92
N CYS A 66 -16.80 -1.46 -4.82
CA CYS A 66 -16.35 -2.79 -4.43
C CYS A 66 -14.95 -2.79 -3.80
N ILE A 67 -14.05 -1.92 -4.28
CA ILE A 67 -12.73 -1.69 -3.64
C ILE A 67 -12.94 -1.16 -2.23
N LEU A 68 -13.70 -0.08 -2.04
CA LEU A 68 -13.92 0.52 -0.73
C LEU A 68 -14.56 -0.47 0.25
N ALA A 69 -15.54 -1.24 -0.19
CA ALA A 69 -16.18 -2.28 0.62
C ALA A 69 -15.17 -3.37 1.05
N GLY A 70 -14.34 -3.85 0.13
CA GLY A 70 -13.32 -4.87 0.42
C GLY A 70 -12.17 -4.37 1.31
N HIS A 71 -11.87 -3.07 1.26
CA HIS A 71 -10.74 -2.47 1.96
C HIS A 71 -11.10 -1.74 3.25
N ARG A 72 -12.33 -1.91 3.74
CA ARG A 72 -12.80 -1.28 4.99
C ARG A 72 -11.83 -1.44 6.16
N TYR A 73 -11.11 -2.57 6.23
CA TYR A 73 -10.18 -2.91 7.30
C TYR A 73 -8.72 -3.01 6.87
N LEU A 74 -8.41 -2.56 5.64
CA LEU A 74 -7.09 -2.67 5.04
C LEU A 74 -6.63 -1.29 4.55
N PRO A 75 -6.53 -0.28 5.46
CA PRO A 75 -6.31 1.12 5.08
C PRO A 75 -4.95 1.39 4.44
N PHE A 76 -4.00 0.46 4.59
CA PHE A 76 -2.63 0.58 4.06
C PHE A 76 -2.44 -0.18 2.75
N HIS A 77 -3.49 -0.76 2.18
CA HIS A 77 -3.40 -1.33 0.84
C HIS A 77 -3.29 -0.22 -0.22
N ARG A 78 -2.48 -0.47 -1.24
CA ARG A 78 -2.35 0.44 -2.39
C ARG A 78 -3.30 0.08 -3.49
N ILE A 79 -3.98 1.12 -3.98
CA ILE A 79 -4.91 1.03 -5.09
C ILE A 79 -4.26 1.67 -6.31
N GLU A 80 -4.56 1.11 -7.47
CA GLU A 80 -4.27 1.71 -8.77
C GLU A 80 -5.57 1.91 -9.53
N TYR A 81 -5.64 3.00 -10.28
CA TYR A 81 -6.75 3.39 -11.14
C TYR A 81 -6.30 3.43 -12.60
N TRP A 82 -7.10 2.87 -13.49
CA TRP A 82 -6.86 2.90 -14.93
C TRP A 82 -7.30 4.24 -15.54
N THR A 83 -6.36 5.02 -16.08
CA THR A 83 -6.62 6.34 -16.68
C THR A 83 -7.13 6.28 -18.12
N GLY A 84 -7.25 5.08 -18.70
CA GLY A 84 -7.48 4.87 -20.13
C GLY A 84 -6.24 4.40 -20.87
N ALA A 85 -5.05 4.78 -20.39
CA ALA A 85 -3.77 4.41 -21.00
C ALA A 85 -2.82 3.66 -20.05
N MET A 86 -2.83 3.99 -18.76
CA MET A 86 -1.94 3.39 -17.77
C MET A 86 -2.60 3.34 -16.39
N PHE A 87 -1.99 2.58 -15.48
CA PHE A 87 -2.36 2.60 -14.07
C PHE A 87 -1.65 3.73 -13.34
N GLU A 88 -2.42 4.55 -12.63
CA GLU A 88 -1.93 5.55 -11.69
C GLU A 88 -2.28 5.16 -10.26
N ARG A 89 -1.40 5.48 -9.32
CA ARG A 89 -1.63 5.21 -7.90
C ARG A 89 -2.74 6.11 -7.37
N LYS A 90 -3.62 5.52 -6.57
CA LYS A 90 -4.65 6.24 -5.82
C LYS A 90 -4.67 5.74 -4.38
N THR A 91 -4.84 6.63 -3.42
CA THR A 91 -5.02 6.20 -2.03
C THR A 91 -6.48 5.88 -1.76
N LEU A 92 -6.75 5.00 -0.80
CA LEU A 92 -8.11 4.77 -0.31
C LEU A 92 -8.75 6.08 0.19
N MET A 93 -7.95 6.97 0.79
CA MET A 93 -8.37 8.30 1.21
C MET A 93 -8.87 9.16 0.03
N ASP A 94 -8.15 9.20 -1.09
CA ASP A 94 -8.57 9.93 -2.31
C ASP A 94 -9.85 9.34 -2.93
N MET A 95 -10.23 8.13 -2.53
CA MET A 95 -11.48 7.46 -2.90
C MET A 95 -12.60 7.66 -1.87
N GLY A 96 -12.36 8.42 -0.79
CA GLY A 96 -13.33 8.69 0.27
C GLY A 96 -13.35 7.66 1.40
N HIS A 97 -12.34 6.78 1.50
CA HIS A 97 -12.20 5.89 2.65
C HIS A 97 -11.68 6.65 3.86
N TRP A 98 -12.27 6.36 5.01
CA TRP A 98 -11.81 6.82 6.31
C TRP A 98 -11.62 5.63 7.24
N HIS A 99 -10.65 5.76 8.15
CA HIS A 99 -10.24 4.72 9.08
C HIS A 99 -10.45 5.21 10.52
N SER A 100 -11.33 4.55 11.27
CA SER A 100 -11.45 4.78 12.72
C SER A 100 -10.46 3.93 13.50
N VAL A 101 -9.78 4.56 14.45
CA VAL A 101 -8.94 3.86 15.44
C VAL A 101 -9.76 2.97 16.38
N ASP A 102 -11.05 3.28 16.57
CA ASP A 102 -12.00 2.43 17.29
C ASP A 102 -13.29 2.25 16.49
N ARG A 103 -13.46 1.05 15.96
CA ARG A 103 -14.61 0.66 15.11
C ARG A 103 -15.94 0.63 15.86
N ARG A 104 -15.92 0.54 17.20
CA ARG A 104 -17.12 0.52 18.03
C ARG A 104 -17.53 1.91 18.50
N CYS A 105 -16.76 2.94 18.15
CA CYS A 105 -17.06 4.30 18.54
C CYS A 105 -18.29 4.83 17.79
N SER A 106 -19.28 5.30 18.54
CA SER A 106 -20.46 5.97 18.00
C SER A 106 -20.22 7.45 17.65
N LEU A 107 -19.11 8.02 18.12
CA LEU A 107 -18.74 9.42 17.91
C LEU A 107 -17.30 9.53 17.38
N PRO A 108 -17.05 9.17 16.10
CA PRO A 108 -15.76 9.40 15.48
C PRO A 108 -15.50 10.91 15.32
N ILE A 109 -14.29 11.34 15.66
CA ILE A 109 -13.81 12.71 15.51
C ILE A 109 -12.60 12.69 14.57
N PRO A 110 -12.63 13.41 13.45
CA PRO A 110 -11.52 13.41 12.52
C PRO A 110 -10.26 14.02 13.13
N SER A 111 -9.11 13.49 12.73
CA SER A 111 -7.82 14.11 13.06
C SER A 111 -7.75 15.55 12.52
N LYS A 112 -7.08 16.44 13.25
CA LYS A 112 -7.04 17.89 12.92
C LYS A 112 -6.47 18.19 11.52
N GLY A 113 -5.65 17.30 10.97
CA GLY A 113 -4.89 17.54 9.75
C GLY A 113 -5.66 17.33 8.43
N LYS A 114 -6.91 16.85 8.44
CA LYS A 114 -7.61 16.22 7.29
C LYS A 114 -6.89 14.96 6.77
N GLU A 115 -5.57 14.95 6.78
CA GLU A 115 -4.67 13.87 6.40
C GLU A 115 -3.82 13.42 7.60
N PHE A 116 -3.61 12.12 7.69
CA PHE A 116 -2.73 11.48 8.64
C PHE A 116 -1.76 10.57 7.89
N ILE A 117 -0.46 10.64 8.24
CA ILE A 117 0.58 9.83 7.60
C ILE A 117 0.82 8.56 8.42
N VAL A 118 0.72 7.40 7.79
CA VAL A 118 1.11 6.12 8.40
C VAL A 118 2.28 5.51 7.65
N VAL A 119 3.37 5.23 8.37
CA VAL A 119 4.51 4.46 7.86
C VAL A 119 4.28 2.99 8.16
N ASP A 120 4.24 2.17 7.12
CA ASP A 120 4.01 0.72 7.16
C ASP A 120 5.12 -0.03 6.41
N ILE A 121 5.19 -1.35 6.57
CA ILE A 121 6.14 -2.24 5.86
C ILE A 121 6.00 -2.15 4.34
N HIS A 122 4.81 -1.82 3.85
CA HIS A 122 4.59 -1.64 2.43
C HIS A 122 4.97 -0.24 1.95
N GLY A 123 5.04 0.75 2.83
CA GLY A 123 5.51 2.11 2.55
C GLY A 123 4.81 3.19 3.39
N VAL A 124 4.77 4.42 2.88
CA VAL A 124 4.16 5.60 3.51
C VAL A 124 2.77 5.82 2.90
N HIS A 125 1.76 5.89 3.76
CA HIS A 125 0.35 5.96 3.38
C HIS A 125 -0.27 7.26 3.89
N ARG A 126 -1.04 7.92 3.02
CA ARG A 126 -1.91 9.04 3.37
C ARG A 126 -3.29 8.46 3.69
N VAL A 127 -3.79 8.69 4.90
CA VAL A 127 -5.09 8.16 5.35
C VAL A 127 -5.93 9.24 6.01
N ALA A 128 -7.25 9.14 5.88
CA ALA A 128 -8.17 9.88 6.75
C ALA A 128 -8.37 9.05 8.02
N LEU A 129 -7.88 9.56 9.15
CA LEU A 129 -7.93 8.89 10.44
C LEU A 129 -8.89 9.61 11.39
N ASP A 130 -9.81 8.84 11.96
CA ASP A 130 -10.77 9.29 12.96
C ASP A 130 -10.41 8.72 14.33
N TYR A 131 -10.36 9.61 15.32
CA TYR A 131 -10.27 9.27 16.73
C TYR A 131 -11.65 8.94 17.29
N CYS A 132 -11.67 8.17 18.36
CA CYS A 132 -12.88 8.04 19.15
C CYS A 132 -13.07 9.24 20.07
N GLY A 133 -14.22 9.89 19.94
CA GLY A 133 -14.66 11.03 20.76
C GLY A 133 -15.54 10.65 21.94
N CYS A 134 -15.96 9.39 22.07
CA CYS A 134 -16.62 8.97 23.31
C CYS A 134 -15.57 9.06 24.42
N GLY A 135 -15.87 9.70 25.55
CA GLY A 135 -14.89 10.00 26.62
C GLY A 135 -14.10 8.78 27.15
N MET A 136 -14.50 7.56 26.79
CA MET A 136 -13.81 6.29 27.08
C MET A 136 -12.59 6.01 26.19
N GLY A 137 -12.44 6.70 25.05
CA GLY A 137 -11.32 6.52 24.12
C GLY A 137 -9.96 6.92 24.70
N GLY A 138 -9.94 7.83 25.68
CA GLY A 138 -8.72 8.37 26.27
C GLY A 138 -7.95 9.30 25.30
N HIS A 139 -6.71 9.61 25.66
CA HIS A 139 -5.85 10.51 24.88
C HIS A 139 -5.54 9.95 23.47
N PRO A 140 -5.44 10.78 22.41
CA PRO A 140 -5.17 10.33 21.03
C PRO A 140 -4.00 9.34 20.89
N THR A 141 -2.92 9.56 21.64
CA THR A 141 -1.75 8.67 21.71
C THR A 141 -2.12 7.25 22.11
N VAL A 142 -2.96 7.10 23.14
CA VAL A 142 -3.41 5.78 23.64
C VAL A 142 -4.28 5.10 22.60
N GLN A 143 -5.14 5.86 21.91
CA GLN A 143 -5.99 5.33 20.84
C GLN A 143 -5.16 4.78 19.67
N LEU A 144 -4.13 5.52 19.23
CA LEU A 144 -3.20 5.03 18.21
C LEU A 144 -2.48 3.76 18.64
N LEU A 145 -1.94 3.73 19.88
CA LEU A 145 -1.23 2.56 20.39
C LEU A 145 -2.14 1.33 20.45
N ARG A 146 -3.41 1.48 20.87
CA ARG A 146 -4.43 0.42 20.85
C ARG A 146 -4.75 -0.04 19.43
N ALA A 147 -4.72 0.87 18.46
CA ALA A 147 -4.85 0.57 17.03
C ALA A 147 -3.55 0.04 16.39
N ARG A 148 -2.52 -0.29 17.19
CA ARG A 148 -1.21 -0.78 16.73
C ARG A 148 -0.46 0.25 15.86
N LEU A 149 -0.63 1.53 16.17
CA LEU A 149 0.08 2.65 15.57
C LEU A 149 0.92 3.36 16.64
N TRP A 150 2.21 3.46 16.41
CA TRP A 150 3.14 4.21 17.25
C TRP A 150 3.21 5.66 16.78
N PRO A 151 2.72 6.64 17.56
CA PRO A 151 2.74 8.03 17.15
C PRO A 151 4.16 8.60 17.09
N ALA A 152 4.43 9.46 16.11
CA ALA A 152 5.69 10.19 16.01
C ALA A 152 5.82 11.29 17.08
N THR A 153 4.70 11.84 17.54
CA THR A 153 4.63 12.86 18.60
C THR A 153 3.54 12.53 19.62
N SER A 154 3.78 12.87 20.88
CA SER A 154 2.78 12.64 21.94
C SER A 154 1.63 13.65 21.91
N THR A 155 1.84 14.84 21.33
CA THR A 155 0.86 15.92 21.29
C THR A 155 0.36 16.10 19.86
N ASN A 156 -0.96 15.98 19.65
CA ASN A 156 -1.62 16.11 18.36
C ASN A 156 -0.89 15.37 17.21
N PRO A 157 -0.74 14.04 17.30
CA PRO A 157 -0.03 13.28 16.28
C PRO A 157 -0.69 13.45 14.91
N GLN A 158 0.14 13.66 13.89
CA GLN A 158 -0.24 13.64 12.47
C GLN A 158 0.47 12.54 11.68
N THR A 159 1.42 11.88 12.32
CA THR A 159 2.20 10.78 11.75
C THR A 159 2.29 9.65 12.77
N ALA A 160 2.15 8.41 12.31
CA ALA A 160 2.44 7.22 13.10
C ALA A 160 3.16 6.16 12.26
N ALA A 161 3.84 5.24 12.94
CA ALA A 161 4.42 4.05 12.33
C ALA A 161 3.67 2.80 12.81
N THR A 162 3.47 1.80 11.96
CA THR A 162 2.94 0.52 12.41
C THR A 162 3.96 -0.21 13.28
N PHE A 163 3.53 -1.00 14.26
CA PHE A 163 4.48 -1.83 15.02
C PHE A 163 5.24 -2.82 14.12
N ALA A 164 4.66 -3.20 12.98
CA ALA A 164 5.31 -4.06 12.00
C ALA A 164 6.54 -3.39 11.38
N VAL A 165 6.43 -2.12 10.94
CA VAL A 165 7.56 -1.40 10.35
C VAL A 165 8.67 -1.12 11.36
N LEU A 166 8.30 -0.85 12.63
CA LEU A 166 9.27 -0.69 13.71
C LEU A 166 10.07 -1.97 13.96
N ARG A 167 9.40 -3.13 13.95
CA ARG A 167 10.05 -4.44 14.08
C ARG A 167 10.97 -4.74 12.89
N GLN A 168 10.53 -4.43 11.67
CA GLN A 168 11.34 -4.60 10.46
C GLN A 168 12.59 -3.72 10.51
N TYR A 169 12.46 -2.46 10.93
CA TYR A 169 13.60 -1.57 11.11
C TYR A 169 14.59 -2.12 12.14
N GLN A 170 14.10 -2.61 13.29
CA GLN A 170 14.97 -3.19 14.32
C GLN A 170 15.80 -4.36 13.77
N LEU A 171 15.17 -5.29 13.04
CA LEU A 171 15.87 -6.41 12.40
C LEU A 171 16.91 -5.91 11.38
N MET A 172 16.52 -4.99 10.49
CA MET A 172 17.44 -4.43 9.49
C MET A 172 18.61 -3.68 10.13
N SER A 173 18.40 -3.01 11.26
CA SER A 173 19.44 -2.30 11.99
C SER A 173 20.49 -3.21 12.63
N PHE A 174 20.14 -4.48 12.89
CA PHE A 174 21.06 -5.49 13.43
C PHE A 174 21.74 -6.32 12.34
N GLU A 175 21.00 -6.72 11.31
CA GLU A 175 21.50 -7.56 10.22
C GLU A 175 22.28 -6.77 9.15
N SER A 176 22.09 -5.45 9.09
CA SER A 176 22.73 -4.59 8.10
C SER A 176 23.11 -3.23 8.69
N LYS A 177 24.07 -2.54 8.09
CA LYS A 177 24.44 -1.15 8.45
C LYS A 177 23.43 -0.13 7.90
N CYS A 178 22.13 -0.46 7.93
CA CYS A 178 21.06 0.38 7.42
C CYS A 178 20.69 1.43 8.47
N SER A 179 20.91 2.71 8.16
CA SER A 179 20.45 3.81 9.00
C SER A 179 18.93 3.97 8.91
N GLY A 180 18.33 4.56 9.94
CA GLY A 180 16.89 4.88 9.94
C GLY A 180 16.48 5.77 8.76
N LEU A 181 17.37 6.64 8.28
CA LEU A 181 17.11 7.47 7.10
C LEU A 181 17.07 6.65 5.82
N GLU A 182 18.03 5.73 5.61
CA GLU A 182 18.06 4.86 4.43
C GLU A 182 16.84 3.93 4.41
N PHE A 183 16.47 3.39 5.57
CA PHE A 183 15.27 2.57 5.72
C PHE A 183 13.99 3.36 5.42
N TYR A 184 13.86 4.59 5.93
CA TYR A 184 12.71 5.43 5.59
C TYR A 184 12.68 5.79 4.09
N GLN A 185 13.83 6.12 3.50
CA GLN A 185 13.93 6.44 2.08
C GLN A 185 13.56 5.26 1.18
N SER A 186 13.89 4.03 1.58
CA SER A 186 13.48 2.84 0.83
C SER A 186 11.96 2.67 0.85
N LEU A 187 11.31 2.85 2.01
CA LEU A 187 9.85 2.84 2.14
C LEU A 187 9.18 3.98 1.36
N ALA A 188 9.76 5.18 1.38
CA ALA A 188 9.26 6.32 0.63
C ALA A 188 9.32 6.05 -0.89
N ARG A 189 10.43 5.51 -1.40
CA ARG A 189 10.57 5.09 -2.80
C ARG A 189 9.66 3.94 -3.16
N GLN A 190 9.44 3.00 -2.24
CA GLN A 190 8.45 1.94 -2.45
C GLN A 190 7.05 2.52 -2.65
N SER A 191 6.74 3.66 -2.03
CA SER A 191 5.45 4.36 -2.10
C SER A 191 5.29 5.18 -3.35
N ASP A 192 6.30 5.98 -3.65
CA ASP A 192 6.39 6.75 -4.87
C ASP A 192 7.85 6.76 -5.36
N ASN A 193 8.15 5.87 -6.29
CA ASN A 193 9.47 5.78 -6.91
C ASN A 193 9.68 6.81 -8.04
N VAL A 194 8.71 7.71 -8.28
CA VAL A 194 8.79 8.71 -9.35
C VAL A 194 9.52 9.97 -8.87
N GLN A 195 9.68 10.17 -7.56
CA GLN A 195 10.31 11.35 -7.00
C GLN A 195 11.76 11.09 -6.54
N TYR A 196 12.72 11.31 -7.44
CA TYR A 196 14.03 11.83 -7.03
C TYR A 196 13.85 13.27 -6.53
N LYS A 197 13.28 13.46 -5.34
CA LYS A 197 13.39 14.73 -4.62
C LYS A 197 14.49 14.57 -3.59
N ARG A 198 15.69 15.01 -3.97
CA ARG A 198 16.84 15.17 -3.07
C ARG A 198 16.35 15.88 -1.80
N ALA A 199 16.40 15.19 -0.66
CA ALA A 199 15.96 15.76 0.61
C ALA A 199 16.67 17.11 0.83
N LYS A 200 15.91 18.20 0.99
CA LYS A 200 16.47 19.45 1.47
C LYS A 200 16.92 19.20 2.91
N LYS A 201 18.24 19.12 3.12
CA LYS A 201 18.83 19.20 4.44
C LYS A 201 18.59 20.62 4.94
N ASN A 202 17.56 20.81 5.75
CA ASN A 202 17.47 21.98 6.60
C ASN A 202 18.05 21.56 7.95
N TYR A 203 19.28 22.00 8.20
CA TYR A 203 19.95 21.96 9.50
C TYR A 203 19.35 23.06 10.39
#